data_AF-A0A0Q0IQK3-F1
#
_entry.id   AF-A0A0Q0IQK3-F1
#
_cell.length_a   1.000
_cell.length_b   1.000
_cell.length_c   1.000
_cell.angle_alpha   90.00
_cell.angle_beta   90.00
_cell.angle_gamma   90.00
#
_symmetry.space_group_name_H-M   'P 1'
#
loop_
_entity.id
_entity.type
_entity.pdbx_description
1 polymer ?
#
loop_
_entity_poly.entity_id
_entity_poly.type
_entity_poly.pdbx_seq_one_letter_code
_entity_poly.pdbx_strand_id
1 'polypeptide(L)'
;MTRLTELSLRNNPLGWTEASNAILQNLRRLEVLNLNYCPLGPQVRLADLNSLRMLFLRATGIETLPAWNWRRSDLIRLDVRDNRISELSLEELDGIERSLGSTRLHLLLSGNPLTAQAMASIRLFLEGRTRPRLGVGQNRPALEAGPDSTPWLAGLDREQVEARDRLWQDLRACTGSTDFFQMLSDLTHSADFSNNHETLVRRVWAMIDAASASTELRLQLFDVAAHPQTCGDGLALVFGDMEVRVRVFSIMSSTPQAAQPLELFKMTRSLDRLDQVEKIALREIALRQHQGDRVDEAEVRLAYRVGLQARLDLPGQAQTMLFSNIAKVTDADLQDAHSEIITRESTQAFFESLIAREFWMSYLEARYASDFDVVKRPFSERLSVLDELPANQQSDQQYLDRIALISSEREQALNEFAIRLSMQIADAVNMAPQ
;
A
#
# COMPACT_ATOMS: atom_id res chain seq x y z
N MET A 1 14.55 24.47 6.09
CA MET A 1 13.60 23.39 5.74
C MET A 1 13.66 22.97 4.26
N THR A 2 14.74 23.26 3.51
CA THR A 2 14.85 23.02 2.05
C THR A 2 15.11 21.56 1.63
N ARG A 3 15.21 20.64 2.60
CA ARG A 3 15.44 19.21 2.37
C ARG A 3 14.18 18.35 2.51
N LEU A 4 13.02 18.96 2.79
CA LEU A 4 11.77 18.24 2.97
C LEU A 4 11.33 17.61 1.63
N THR A 5 11.12 16.29 1.63
CA THR A 5 10.67 15.51 0.47
C THR A 5 9.19 15.18 0.53
N GLU A 6 8.61 15.07 1.73
CA GLU A 6 7.21 14.74 1.93
C GLU A 6 6.57 15.69 2.93
N LEU A 7 5.37 16.18 2.59
CA LEU A 7 4.58 17.05 3.46
C LEU A 7 3.13 16.60 3.44
N SER A 8 2.61 16.23 4.61
CA SER A 8 1.20 15.92 4.80
C SER A 8 0.56 16.91 5.75
N LEU A 9 -0.49 17.59 5.28
CA LEU A 9 -1.31 18.51 6.04
C LEU A 9 -2.78 18.06 6.08
N ARG A 10 -3.05 16.78 5.79
CA ARG A 10 -4.39 16.17 5.76
C ARG A 10 -5.24 16.57 6.98
N ASN A 11 -6.55 16.76 6.77
CA ASN A 11 -7.54 17.05 7.81
C ASN A 11 -7.28 18.33 8.61
N ASN A 12 -6.58 19.31 8.06
CA ASN A 12 -6.40 20.60 8.71
C ASN A 12 -7.37 21.66 8.15
N PRO A 13 -7.94 22.53 8.99
CA PRO A 13 -8.75 23.66 8.55
C PRO A 13 -7.83 24.78 8.02
N LEU A 14 -7.18 24.52 6.90
CA LEU A 14 -6.24 25.43 6.27
C LEU A 14 -6.98 26.49 5.46
N GLY A 15 -6.74 27.77 5.77
CA GLY A 15 -6.96 28.86 4.83
C GLY A 15 -5.80 28.92 3.86
N TRP A 16 -5.98 28.45 2.62
CA TRP A 16 -4.93 28.51 1.62
C TRP A 16 -4.71 29.95 1.15
N THR A 17 -3.48 30.44 1.24
CA THR A 17 -3.14 31.83 0.88
C THR A 17 -1.94 31.89 -0.06
N GLU A 18 -1.69 33.06 -0.66
CA GLU A 18 -0.47 33.29 -1.44
C GLU A 18 0.81 33.10 -0.61
N ALA A 19 0.77 33.37 0.70
CA ALA A 19 1.88 33.11 1.60
C ALA A 19 2.17 31.59 1.72
N SER A 20 1.12 30.75 1.73
CA SER A 20 1.27 29.28 1.68
C SER A 20 1.99 28.83 0.41
N ASN A 21 1.64 29.42 -0.74
CA ASN A 21 2.32 29.17 -2.02
C ASN A 21 3.79 29.58 -1.97
N ALA A 22 4.11 30.76 -1.42
CA ALA A 22 5.49 31.24 -1.29
C ALA A 22 6.35 30.31 -0.42
N ILE A 23 5.79 29.74 0.65
CA ILE A 23 6.48 28.75 1.49
C ILE A 23 6.76 27.48 0.69
N LEU A 24 5.78 26.96 -0.03
CA LEU A 24 5.93 25.73 -0.82
C LEU A 24 6.92 25.88 -1.98
N GLN A 25 6.98 27.04 -2.64
CA GLN A 25 7.99 27.32 -3.68
C GLN A 25 9.43 27.25 -3.16
N ASN A 26 9.64 27.49 -1.87
CA ASN A 26 10.96 27.34 -1.25
C ASN A 26 11.35 25.88 -0.99
N LEU A 27 10.40 24.94 -1.04
CA LEU A 27 10.61 23.50 -0.86
C LEU A 27 10.98 22.82 -2.19
N ARG A 28 12.17 23.13 -2.71
CA ARG A 28 12.65 22.67 -4.03
C ARG A 28 12.88 21.15 -4.16
N ARG A 29 12.74 20.39 -3.09
CA ARG A 29 12.89 18.92 -3.07
C ARG A 29 11.60 18.19 -2.70
N LEU A 30 10.48 18.92 -2.61
CA LEU A 30 9.21 18.32 -2.23
C LEU A 30 8.71 17.43 -3.37
N GLU A 31 8.64 16.13 -3.10
CA GLU A 31 8.15 15.10 -4.02
C GLU A 31 6.69 14.73 -3.72
N VAL A 32 6.26 14.80 -2.45
CA VAL A 32 4.91 14.41 -2.03
C VAL A 32 4.23 15.53 -1.25
N LEU A 33 3.04 15.93 -1.69
CA LEU A 33 2.19 16.90 -1.01
C LEU A 33 0.78 16.34 -0.80
N ASN A 34 0.38 16.19 0.46
CA ASN A 34 -0.95 15.70 0.84
C ASN A 34 -1.77 16.79 1.53
N LEU A 35 -2.82 17.26 0.87
CA LEU A 35 -3.78 18.26 1.35
C LEU A 35 -5.20 17.68 1.44
N ASN A 36 -5.35 16.36 1.52
CA ASN A 36 -6.65 15.73 1.58
C ASN A 36 -7.49 16.30 2.73
N TYR A 37 -8.77 16.53 2.48
CA TYR A 37 -9.74 17.05 3.45
C TYR A 37 -9.35 18.43 4.04
N CYS A 38 -8.59 19.23 3.28
CA CYS A 38 -8.34 20.63 3.61
C CYS A 38 -9.25 21.52 2.77
N PRO A 39 -10.04 22.45 3.35
CA PRO A 39 -10.99 23.27 2.61
C PRO A 39 -10.28 24.38 1.81
N LEU A 40 -9.63 24.01 0.70
CA LEU A 40 -8.88 24.93 -0.16
C LEU A 40 -9.80 25.90 -0.92
N GLY A 41 -11.02 25.44 -1.24
CA GLY A 41 -12.02 26.23 -1.95
C GLY A 41 -11.92 26.14 -3.48
N PRO A 42 -12.90 26.73 -4.20
CA PRO A 42 -13.17 26.41 -5.60
C PRO A 42 -12.09 26.87 -6.59
N GLN A 43 -11.38 27.98 -6.30
CA GLN A 43 -10.42 28.62 -7.20
C GLN A 43 -8.98 28.59 -6.66
N VAL A 44 -8.65 27.60 -5.83
CA VAL A 44 -7.30 27.52 -5.27
C VAL A 44 -6.26 27.44 -6.38
N ARG A 45 -5.26 28.32 -6.31
CA ARG A 45 -4.08 28.26 -7.18
C ARG A 45 -2.94 27.68 -6.38
N LEU A 46 -2.42 26.53 -6.82
CA LEU A 46 -1.20 25.96 -6.28
C LEU A 46 -0.01 26.57 -7.03
N ALA A 47 1.09 26.78 -6.32
CA ALA A 47 2.35 27.18 -6.95
C ALA A 47 2.88 26.08 -7.89
N ASP A 48 3.66 26.48 -8.90
CA ASP A 48 4.40 25.54 -9.75
C ASP A 48 5.50 24.81 -8.95
N LEU A 49 5.21 23.58 -8.52
CA LEU A 49 6.15 22.72 -7.80
C LEU A 49 6.77 21.71 -8.76
N ASN A 50 7.87 22.10 -9.41
CA ASN A 50 8.45 21.32 -10.51
C ASN A 50 9.00 19.94 -10.09
N SER A 51 9.40 19.75 -8.83
CA SER A 51 9.90 18.47 -8.31
C SER A 51 8.81 17.57 -7.72
N LEU A 52 7.55 18.02 -7.75
CA LEU A 52 6.45 17.28 -7.16
C LEU A 52 6.08 16.08 -8.03
N ARG A 53 6.07 14.90 -7.39
CA ARG A 53 5.74 13.62 -8.02
C ARG A 53 4.33 13.17 -7.66
N MET A 54 3.86 13.46 -6.46
CA MET A 54 2.53 13.08 -5.99
C MET A 54 1.81 14.24 -5.31
N LEU A 55 0.59 14.52 -5.77
CA LEU A 55 -0.27 15.56 -5.24
C LEU A 55 -1.64 15.00 -4.86
N PHE A 56 -2.04 15.21 -3.60
CA PHE A 56 -3.33 14.75 -3.08
C PHE A 56 -4.19 15.93 -2.63
N LEU A 57 -5.34 16.09 -3.27
CA LEU A 57 -6.30 17.20 -3.13
C LEU A 57 -7.73 16.70 -2.92
N ARG A 58 -7.89 15.52 -2.34
CA ARG A 58 -9.21 14.92 -2.16
C ARG A 58 -10.08 15.74 -1.20
N ALA A 59 -11.37 15.89 -1.52
CA ALA A 59 -12.33 16.57 -0.66
C ALA A 59 -11.85 17.97 -0.22
N THR A 60 -11.21 18.70 -1.13
CA THR A 60 -10.71 20.06 -0.88
C THR A 60 -11.67 21.15 -1.34
N GLY A 61 -12.70 20.77 -2.11
CA GLY A 61 -13.73 21.68 -2.60
C GLY A 61 -13.34 22.44 -3.86
N ILE A 62 -12.31 21.99 -4.58
CA ILE A 62 -11.90 22.58 -5.86
C ILE A 62 -12.93 22.32 -6.96
N GLU A 63 -13.11 23.27 -7.87
CA GLU A 63 -14.05 23.16 -9.00
C GLU A 63 -13.33 22.95 -10.34
N THR A 64 -12.02 23.25 -10.40
CA THR A 64 -11.19 23.06 -11.58
C THR A 64 -9.90 22.34 -11.21
N LEU A 65 -9.24 21.70 -12.17
CA LEU A 65 -7.90 21.18 -11.94
C LEU A 65 -6.95 22.35 -11.61
N PRO A 66 -5.94 22.13 -10.75
CA PRO A 66 -4.93 23.14 -10.52
C PRO A 66 -4.22 23.48 -11.83
N ALA A 67 -4.03 24.77 -12.10
CA ALA A 67 -3.14 25.19 -13.17
C ALA A 67 -1.75 24.67 -12.85
N TRP A 68 -1.24 23.77 -13.69
CA TRP A 68 0.03 23.09 -13.48
C TRP A 68 0.87 23.15 -14.75
N ASN A 69 2.19 23.31 -14.60
CA ASN A 69 3.09 23.25 -15.74
C ASN A 69 3.34 21.79 -16.17
N TRP A 70 2.37 21.21 -16.87
CA TRP A 70 2.40 19.81 -17.33
C TRP A 70 3.63 19.47 -18.19
N ARG A 71 4.23 20.46 -18.88
CA ARG A 71 5.39 20.26 -19.76
C ARG A 71 6.71 20.02 -19.03
N ARG A 72 6.82 20.39 -17.75
CA ARG A 72 8.05 20.26 -16.94
C ARG A 72 7.80 19.56 -15.60
N SER A 73 6.73 18.80 -15.52
CA SER A 73 6.32 18.16 -14.28
C SER A 73 6.80 16.71 -14.22
N ASP A 74 7.42 16.35 -13.09
CA ASP A 74 7.68 14.96 -12.72
C ASP A 74 6.46 14.30 -12.05
N LEU A 75 5.27 14.88 -12.22
CA LEU A 75 4.06 14.44 -11.53
C LEU A 75 3.65 13.09 -12.12
N ILE A 76 3.71 12.07 -11.27
CA ILE A 76 3.25 10.73 -11.58
C ILE A 76 1.87 10.46 -10.99
N ARG A 77 1.38 11.32 -10.08
CA ARG A 77 0.05 11.13 -9.50
C ARG A 77 -0.64 12.43 -9.08
N LEU A 78 -1.91 12.56 -9.47
CA LEU A 78 -2.82 13.61 -9.03
C LEU A 78 -4.14 12.99 -8.54
N ASP A 79 -4.40 13.11 -7.24
CA ASP A 79 -5.67 12.72 -6.63
C ASP A 79 -6.56 13.93 -6.38
N VAL A 80 -7.65 14.04 -7.14
CA VAL A 80 -8.64 15.12 -7.02
C VAL A 80 -10.02 14.54 -6.74
N ARG A 81 -10.11 13.38 -6.07
CA ARG A 81 -11.38 12.74 -5.74
C ARG A 81 -12.26 13.59 -4.82
N ASP A 82 -13.57 13.33 -4.84
CA ASP A 82 -14.58 13.95 -3.96
C ASP A 82 -14.54 15.49 -3.96
N ASN A 83 -14.26 16.08 -5.12
CA ASN A 83 -14.28 17.53 -5.32
C ASN A 83 -15.52 17.95 -6.11
N ARG A 84 -15.55 19.19 -6.58
CA ARG A 84 -16.69 19.79 -7.30
C ARG A 84 -16.39 20.00 -8.78
N ILE A 85 -15.46 19.22 -9.35
CA ILE A 85 -15.06 19.34 -10.75
C ILE A 85 -16.18 18.85 -11.65
N SER A 86 -16.80 19.74 -12.42
CA SER A 86 -17.88 19.40 -13.34
C SER A 86 -17.43 19.27 -14.79
N GLU A 87 -16.36 19.97 -15.17
CA GLU A 87 -15.87 20.03 -16.54
C GLU A 87 -14.35 19.88 -16.58
N LEU A 88 -13.86 19.35 -17.70
CA LEU A 88 -12.44 19.33 -18.05
C LEU A 88 -12.30 19.90 -19.45
N SER A 89 -11.49 20.94 -19.59
CA SER A 89 -11.20 21.57 -20.87
C SER A 89 -10.30 20.66 -21.72
N LEU A 90 -10.40 20.82 -23.05
CA LEU A 90 -9.50 20.14 -23.97
C LEU A 90 -8.04 20.56 -23.76
N GLU A 91 -7.79 21.81 -23.33
CA GLU A 91 -6.45 22.31 -23.04
C GLU A 91 -5.81 21.61 -21.82
N GLU A 92 -6.59 21.35 -20.77
CA GLU A 92 -6.14 20.57 -19.60
C GLU A 92 -5.81 19.13 -19.99
N LEU A 93 -6.68 18.50 -20.80
CA LEU A 93 -6.47 17.13 -21.30
C LEU A 93 -5.24 17.04 -22.22
N ASP A 94 -5.07 17.99 -23.14
CA ASP A 94 -3.89 18.13 -24.00
C ASP A 94 -2.61 18.40 -23.19
N GLY A 95 -2.71 19.19 -22.13
CA GLY A 95 -1.62 19.47 -21.20
C GLY A 95 -1.14 18.20 -20.52
N ILE A 96 -2.09 17.42 -19.98
CA ILE A 96 -1.87 16.10 -19.40
C ILE A 96 -1.24 15.15 -20.44
N GLU A 97 -1.75 15.10 -21.68
CA GLU A 97 -1.21 14.24 -22.76
C GLU A 97 0.27 14.51 -23.06
N ARG A 98 0.65 15.78 -23.15
CA ARG A 98 2.05 16.14 -23.44
C ARG A 98 3.00 15.79 -22.29
N SER A 99 2.49 15.69 -21.06
CA SER A 99 3.21 15.15 -19.90
C SER A 99 3.32 13.62 -19.95
N LEU A 100 2.27 12.93 -20.44
CA LEU A 100 2.22 11.47 -20.60
C LEU A 100 3.25 10.90 -21.60
N GLY A 101 3.85 11.74 -22.45
CA GLY A 101 4.95 11.36 -23.34
C GLY A 101 6.28 11.09 -22.62
N SER A 102 6.42 11.46 -21.34
CA SER A 102 7.66 11.25 -20.56
C SER A 102 7.42 10.81 -19.11
N THR A 103 6.23 11.01 -18.54
CA THR A 103 5.93 10.71 -17.13
C THR A 103 4.62 9.92 -16.97
N ARG A 104 4.65 8.87 -16.13
CA ARG A 104 3.52 7.98 -15.80
C ARG A 104 2.50 8.68 -14.88
N LEU A 105 1.80 9.71 -15.37
CA LEU A 105 0.81 10.45 -14.59
C LEU A 105 -0.51 9.67 -14.44
N HIS A 106 -0.89 9.34 -13.21
CA HIS A 106 -2.20 8.80 -12.85
C HIS A 106 -3.09 9.90 -12.27
N LEU A 107 -4.22 10.16 -12.92
CA LEU A 107 -5.22 11.13 -12.47
C LEU A 107 -6.46 10.41 -11.91
N LEU A 108 -6.85 10.71 -10.67
CA LEU A 108 -8.04 10.17 -10.01
C LEU A 108 -9.12 11.24 -9.88
N LEU A 109 -10.30 10.98 -10.46
CA LEU A 109 -11.41 11.94 -10.56
C LEU A 109 -12.72 11.48 -9.91
N SER A 110 -12.77 10.30 -9.29
CA SER A 110 -14.01 9.76 -8.71
C SER A 110 -14.62 10.69 -7.65
N GLY A 111 -15.95 10.69 -7.52
CA GLY A 111 -16.66 11.54 -6.56
C GLY A 111 -16.82 13.01 -6.97
N ASN A 112 -16.45 13.36 -8.21
CA ASN A 112 -16.70 14.68 -8.78
C ASN A 112 -17.99 14.70 -9.61
N PRO A 113 -18.74 15.83 -9.66
CA PRO A 113 -19.97 15.98 -10.44
C PRO A 113 -19.69 16.20 -11.95
N LEU A 114 -18.89 15.33 -12.56
CA LEU A 114 -18.50 15.44 -13.98
C LEU A 114 -19.72 15.38 -14.90
N THR A 115 -19.83 16.33 -15.82
CA THR A 115 -20.93 16.36 -16.80
C THR A 115 -20.79 15.24 -17.83
N ALA A 116 -21.90 14.87 -18.47
CA ALA A 116 -21.90 13.87 -19.54
C ALA A 116 -20.98 14.27 -20.71
N GLN A 117 -20.87 15.57 -20.99
CA GLN A 117 -19.98 16.12 -22.01
C GLN A 117 -18.50 15.98 -21.61
N ALA A 118 -18.14 16.31 -20.36
CA ALA A 118 -16.79 16.10 -19.84
C ALA A 118 -16.41 14.62 -19.92
N MET A 119 -17.32 13.73 -19.53
CA MET A 119 -17.14 12.29 -19.64
C MET A 119 -16.96 11.82 -21.09
N ALA A 120 -17.71 12.37 -22.04
CA ALA A 120 -17.55 12.05 -23.46
C ALA A 120 -16.19 12.53 -24.00
N SER A 121 -15.74 13.73 -23.62
CA SER A 121 -14.42 14.27 -23.97
C SER A 121 -13.28 13.43 -23.38
N ILE A 122 -13.37 13.07 -22.10
CA ILE A 122 -12.43 12.15 -21.45
C ILE A 122 -12.45 10.79 -22.16
N ARG A 123 -13.63 10.27 -22.53
CA ARG A 123 -13.74 9.00 -23.23
C ARG A 123 -13.09 9.04 -24.62
N LEU A 124 -13.39 10.06 -25.41
CA LEU A 124 -12.80 10.27 -26.74
C LEU A 124 -11.29 10.47 -26.66
N PHE A 125 -10.82 11.23 -25.67
CA PHE A 125 -9.40 11.41 -25.34
C PHE A 125 -8.72 10.06 -25.08
N LEU A 126 -9.39 9.19 -24.32
CA LEU A 126 -8.88 7.87 -23.99
C LEU A 126 -9.07 6.81 -25.11
N GLU A 127 -10.07 6.96 -25.99
CA GLU A 127 -10.33 6.07 -27.12
C GLU A 127 -9.41 6.36 -28.31
N GLY A 128 -8.92 7.61 -28.44
CA GLY A 128 -8.08 8.06 -29.55
C GLY A 128 -6.68 7.47 -29.60
N ARG A 129 -6.12 7.07 -28.45
CA ARG A 129 -4.86 6.32 -28.29
C ARG A 129 -4.68 6.08 -26.78
N THR A 130 -4.76 4.81 -26.37
CA THR A 130 -4.37 4.28 -25.03
C THR A 130 -5.45 4.32 -23.93
N ARG A 131 -5.83 3.16 -23.37
CA ARG A 131 -6.40 3.02 -22.00
C ARG A 131 -5.74 1.85 -21.26
N PRO A 132 -5.62 1.89 -19.90
CA PRO A 132 -6.07 2.92 -18.95
C PRO A 132 -4.88 3.62 -18.24
N ARG A 133 -4.80 4.95 -18.32
CA ARG A 133 -3.84 5.78 -17.54
C ARG A 133 -4.51 6.93 -16.77
N LEU A 134 -5.84 7.06 -16.90
CA LEU A 134 -6.69 7.89 -16.07
C LEU A 134 -7.55 6.95 -15.23
N GLY A 135 -7.56 7.12 -13.92
CA GLY A 135 -8.52 6.49 -13.00
C GLY A 135 -9.89 7.16 -13.14
N VAL A 136 -10.43 7.15 -14.36
CA VAL A 136 -11.83 7.48 -14.64
C VAL A 136 -12.59 6.19 -14.42
N GLY A 137 -12.79 5.86 -13.14
CA GLY A 137 -13.87 4.96 -12.77
C GLY A 137 -15.16 5.48 -13.41
N GLN A 138 -16.03 4.58 -13.87
CA GLN A 138 -17.31 4.99 -14.44
C GLN A 138 -17.98 5.98 -13.47
N ASN A 139 -18.32 7.17 -13.97
CA ASN A 139 -18.99 8.21 -13.22
C ASN A 139 -20.33 7.66 -12.74
N ARG A 140 -20.33 7.12 -11.52
CA ARG A 140 -21.57 6.79 -10.80
C ARG A 140 -22.02 8.08 -10.13
N PRO A 141 -23.31 8.41 -10.21
CA PRO A 141 -23.84 9.60 -9.53
C PRO A 141 -23.44 9.60 -8.06
N ALA A 142 -23.30 10.80 -7.49
CA ALA A 142 -23.07 10.98 -6.06
C ALA A 142 -24.00 10.07 -5.26
N LEU A 143 -23.41 9.20 -4.44
CA LEU A 143 -24.09 8.19 -3.63
C LEU A 143 -25.12 8.85 -2.69
N GLU A 144 -26.36 8.96 -3.13
CA GLU A 144 -27.50 8.82 -2.24
C GLU A 144 -27.91 7.34 -2.25
N ALA A 145 -27.96 6.74 -1.05
CA ALA A 145 -27.80 5.32 -0.72
C ALA A 145 -26.33 4.85 -0.78
N GLY A 146 -25.83 4.33 0.34
CA GLY A 146 -24.48 3.75 0.38
C GLY A 146 -24.36 2.49 -0.46
N PRO A 147 -23.14 1.94 -0.58
CA PRO A 147 -22.99 0.62 -1.16
C PRO A 147 -23.80 -0.39 -0.36
N ASP A 148 -24.59 -1.17 -1.10
CA ASP A 148 -25.59 -2.10 -0.59
C ASP A 148 -24.90 -3.29 0.10
N SER A 149 -25.39 -3.67 1.30
CA SER A 149 -24.96 -4.88 2.01
C SER A 149 -25.56 -6.14 1.37
N THR A 150 -26.66 -6.01 0.63
CA THR A 150 -27.43 -7.12 0.03
C THR A 150 -26.58 -8.12 -0.79
N PRO A 151 -25.62 -7.70 -1.64
CA PRO A 151 -24.77 -8.63 -2.39
C PRO A 151 -23.91 -9.55 -1.51
N TRP A 152 -23.68 -9.17 -0.24
CA TRP A 152 -22.83 -9.88 0.72
C TRP A 152 -23.63 -10.73 1.71
N LEU A 153 -24.95 -10.61 1.72
CA LEU A 153 -25.85 -11.26 2.67
C LEU A 153 -26.56 -12.50 2.08
N ALA A 154 -26.28 -12.83 0.82
CA ALA A 154 -26.88 -13.98 0.14
C ALA A 154 -26.56 -15.30 0.86
N GLY A 155 -27.59 -16.11 1.13
CA GLY A 155 -27.45 -17.44 1.74
C GLY A 155 -27.44 -17.49 3.26
N LEU A 156 -27.59 -16.35 3.95
CA LEU A 156 -27.71 -16.26 5.41
C LEU A 156 -29.17 -16.38 5.87
N ASP A 157 -29.39 -16.84 7.10
CA ASP A 157 -30.71 -16.82 7.73
C ASP A 157 -31.10 -15.40 8.19
N ARG A 158 -32.37 -15.20 8.58
CA ARG A 158 -32.87 -13.86 8.94
C ARG A 158 -32.13 -13.25 10.15
N GLU A 159 -31.76 -14.05 11.14
CA GLU A 159 -31.08 -13.56 12.35
C GLU A 159 -29.64 -13.13 12.04
N GLN A 160 -28.94 -13.93 11.23
CA GLN A 160 -27.62 -13.63 10.70
C GLN A 160 -27.62 -12.40 9.81
N VAL A 161 -28.63 -12.24 8.95
CA VAL A 161 -28.80 -11.06 8.10
C VAL A 161 -28.94 -9.81 8.97
N GLU A 162 -29.80 -9.82 9.99
CA GLU A 162 -29.98 -8.68 10.89
C GLU A 162 -28.70 -8.34 11.67
N ALA A 163 -27.96 -9.34 12.16
CA ALA A 163 -26.71 -9.12 12.87
C ALA A 163 -25.62 -8.52 11.97
N ARG A 164 -25.47 -9.08 10.76
CA ARG A 164 -24.49 -8.63 9.76
C ARG A 164 -24.80 -7.25 9.21
N ASP A 165 -26.09 -6.94 9.00
CA ASP A 165 -26.51 -5.63 8.53
C ASP A 165 -26.26 -4.53 9.58
N ARG A 166 -26.50 -4.81 10.87
CA ARG A 166 -26.13 -3.87 11.96
C ARG A 166 -24.61 -3.59 11.96
N LEU A 167 -23.80 -4.63 11.89
CA LEU A 167 -22.34 -4.49 11.91
C LEU A 167 -21.84 -3.69 10.68
N TRP A 168 -22.42 -3.93 9.50
CA TRP A 168 -22.16 -3.13 8.30
C TRP A 168 -22.48 -1.66 8.51
N GLN A 169 -23.65 -1.34 9.07
CA GLN A 169 -24.08 0.03 9.34
C GLN A 169 -23.19 0.73 10.36
N ASP A 170 -22.84 0.06 11.46
CA ASP A 170 -21.95 0.60 12.51
C ASP A 170 -20.58 0.94 11.95
N LEU A 171 -19.99 0.04 11.15
CA LEU A 171 -18.69 0.27 10.52
C LEU A 171 -18.77 1.38 9.48
N ARG A 172 -19.89 1.49 8.75
CA ARG A 172 -20.11 2.56 7.76
C ARG A 172 -20.29 3.93 8.41
N ALA A 173 -20.86 4.00 9.61
CA ALA A 173 -21.00 5.24 10.37
C ALA A 173 -19.65 5.80 10.85
N CYS A 174 -18.57 5.01 10.83
CA CYS A 174 -17.25 5.46 11.24
C CYS A 174 -16.64 6.47 10.25
N THR A 175 -15.94 7.48 10.78
CA THR A 175 -15.24 8.49 9.98
C THR A 175 -14.15 7.85 9.10
N GLY A 176 -14.10 8.19 7.82
CA GLY A 176 -13.10 7.67 6.86
C GLY A 176 -13.43 6.30 6.26
N SER A 177 -14.61 5.74 6.55
CA SER A 177 -15.04 4.43 6.05
C SER A 177 -15.40 4.42 4.54
N THR A 178 -15.60 5.58 3.93
CA THR A 178 -16.18 5.72 2.58
C THR A 178 -15.40 4.93 1.52
N ASP A 179 -14.07 5.01 1.51
CA ASP A 179 -13.25 4.27 0.52
C ASP A 179 -13.28 2.78 0.73
N PHE A 180 -13.30 2.35 1.99
CA PHE A 180 -13.36 0.94 2.33
C PHE A 180 -14.64 0.33 1.76
N PHE A 181 -15.78 0.98 1.99
CA PHE A 181 -17.06 0.54 1.47
C PHE A 181 -17.20 0.71 -0.05
N GLN A 182 -16.59 1.73 -0.64
CA GLN A 182 -16.52 1.87 -2.10
C GLN A 182 -15.72 0.72 -2.72
N MET A 183 -14.57 0.37 -2.15
CA MET A 183 -13.74 -0.75 -2.55
C MET A 183 -14.52 -2.08 -2.48
N LEU A 184 -15.26 -2.31 -1.38
CA LEU A 184 -16.16 -3.46 -1.29
C LEU A 184 -17.22 -3.44 -2.39
N SER A 185 -17.85 -2.30 -2.66
CA SER A 185 -18.82 -2.18 -3.76
C SER A 185 -18.20 -2.49 -5.12
N ASP A 186 -16.95 -2.12 -5.35
CA ASP A 186 -16.27 -2.38 -6.61
C ASP A 186 -15.90 -3.87 -6.72
N LEU A 187 -15.67 -4.57 -5.60
CA LEU A 187 -15.32 -6.00 -5.59
C LEU A 187 -16.45 -6.87 -6.13
N THR A 188 -17.71 -6.40 -6.12
CA THR A 188 -18.82 -7.10 -6.76
C THR A 188 -18.67 -7.24 -8.27
N HIS A 189 -17.73 -6.50 -8.89
CA HIS A 189 -17.44 -6.56 -10.33
C HIS A 189 -16.17 -7.37 -10.64
N SER A 190 -15.55 -7.97 -9.62
CA SER A 190 -14.32 -8.76 -9.75
C SER A 190 -14.55 -10.17 -10.32
N ALA A 191 -13.47 -10.80 -10.78
CA ALA A 191 -13.46 -12.22 -11.18
C ALA A 191 -13.96 -13.13 -10.07
N ASP A 192 -13.46 -12.91 -8.86
CA ASP A 192 -13.76 -13.72 -7.68
C ASP A 192 -15.23 -13.60 -7.28
N PHE A 193 -15.89 -12.46 -7.52
CA PHE A 193 -17.32 -12.34 -7.24
C PHE A 193 -18.16 -13.21 -8.18
N SER A 194 -17.77 -13.32 -9.44
CA SER A 194 -18.47 -14.14 -10.44
C SER A 194 -18.16 -15.63 -10.31
N ASN A 195 -16.89 -15.98 -10.07
CA ASN A 195 -16.41 -17.38 -10.12
C ASN A 195 -16.28 -18.05 -8.75
N ASN A 196 -16.05 -17.27 -7.67
CA ASN A 196 -15.76 -17.76 -6.33
C ASN A 196 -16.57 -17.00 -5.26
N HIS A 197 -17.83 -16.68 -5.56
CA HIS A 197 -18.69 -15.80 -4.77
C HIS A 197 -18.68 -16.15 -3.27
N GLU A 198 -18.96 -17.40 -2.91
CA GLU A 198 -19.05 -17.84 -1.51
C GLU A 198 -17.74 -17.61 -0.75
N THR A 199 -16.60 -17.90 -1.38
CA THR A 199 -15.29 -17.69 -0.77
C THR A 199 -14.96 -16.21 -0.63
N LEU A 200 -15.31 -15.38 -1.62
CA LEU A 200 -15.13 -13.93 -1.52
C LEU A 200 -16.00 -13.34 -0.41
N VAL A 201 -17.27 -13.74 -0.29
CA VAL A 201 -18.18 -13.31 0.78
C VAL A 201 -17.60 -13.64 2.15
N ARG A 202 -17.08 -14.86 2.34
CA ARG A 202 -16.44 -15.29 3.59
C ARG A 202 -15.23 -14.42 3.94
N ARG A 203 -14.38 -14.09 2.95
CA ARG A 203 -13.19 -13.23 3.11
C ARG A 203 -13.57 -11.80 3.47
N VAL A 204 -14.57 -11.23 2.80
CA VAL A 204 -15.08 -9.87 3.08
C VAL A 204 -15.62 -9.80 4.51
N TRP A 205 -16.43 -10.77 4.94
CA TRP A 205 -16.96 -10.79 6.29
C TRP A 205 -15.90 -10.98 7.37
N ALA A 206 -14.88 -11.82 7.13
CA ALA A 206 -13.75 -11.94 8.05
C ALA A 206 -12.99 -10.61 8.22
N MET A 207 -12.83 -9.84 7.14
CA MET A 207 -12.21 -8.51 7.19
C MET A 207 -13.06 -7.51 7.98
N ILE A 208 -14.38 -7.50 7.73
CA ILE A 208 -15.33 -6.64 8.43
C ILE A 208 -15.39 -6.97 9.93
N ASP A 209 -15.41 -8.25 10.29
CA ASP A 209 -15.40 -8.71 11.69
C ASP A 209 -14.12 -8.24 12.41
N ALA A 210 -12.96 -8.36 11.77
CA ALA A 210 -11.69 -7.88 12.32
C ALA A 210 -11.65 -6.35 12.48
N ALA A 211 -12.17 -5.60 11.50
CA ALA A 211 -12.26 -4.13 11.56
C ALA A 211 -13.25 -3.66 12.65
N SER A 212 -14.30 -4.43 12.92
CA SER A 212 -15.23 -4.16 14.02
C SER A 212 -14.57 -4.38 15.38
N ALA A 213 -13.80 -5.45 15.52
CA ALA A 213 -13.17 -5.84 16.79
C ALA A 213 -12.02 -4.91 17.23
N SER A 214 -11.29 -4.28 16.31
CA SER A 214 -10.12 -3.45 16.63
C SER A 214 -10.16 -2.08 15.96
N THR A 215 -10.14 -1.01 16.77
CA THR A 215 -10.09 0.38 16.28
C THR A 215 -8.79 0.69 15.56
N GLU A 216 -7.66 0.16 16.02
CA GLU A 216 -6.36 0.37 15.37
C GLU A 216 -6.34 -0.26 13.98
N LEU A 217 -6.74 -1.54 13.88
CA LEU A 217 -6.81 -2.24 12.60
C LEU A 217 -7.79 -1.56 11.65
N ARG A 218 -8.95 -1.12 12.15
CA ARG A 218 -9.94 -0.38 11.36
C ARG A 218 -9.36 0.86 10.70
N LEU A 219 -8.65 1.69 11.45
CA LEU A 219 -8.01 2.89 10.91
C LEU A 219 -6.97 2.55 9.84
N GLN A 220 -6.15 1.51 10.07
CA GLN A 220 -5.18 1.05 9.08
C GLN A 220 -5.86 0.55 7.78
N LEU A 221 -6.94 -0.22 7.88
CA LEU A 221 -7.69 -0.71 6.72
C LEU A 221 -8.34 0.43 5.94
N PHE A 222 -8.89 1.43 6.64
CA PHE A 222 -9.45 2.62 6.01
C PHE A 222 -8.37 3.44 5.31
N ASP A 223 -7.19 3.60 5.89
CA ASP A 223 -6.08 4.29 5.26
C ASP A 223 -5.52 3.56 4.04
N VAL A 224 -5.51 2.22 4.05
CA VAL A 224 -5.15 1.41 2.88
C VAL A 224 -6.22 1.55 1.79
N ALA A 225 -7.50 1.56 2.14
CA ALA A 225 -8.58 1.71 1.16
C ALA A 225 -8.55 3.10 0.51
N ALA A 226 -8.34 4.12 1.34
CA ALA A 226 -8.19 5.50 0.91
C ALA A 226 -6.89 5.73 0.13
N HIS A 227 -5.94 4.79 0.19
CA HIS A 227 -4.60 4.98 -0.33
C HIS A 227 -4.63 5.23 -1.85
N PRO A 228 -3.99 6.27 -2.36
CA PRO A 228 -4.16 6.68 -3.74
C PRO A 228 -3.80 5.62 -4.78
N GLN A 229 -2.86 4.71 -4.50
CA GLN A 229 -2.43 3.62 -5.40
C GLN A 229 -3.53 2.56 -5.68
N THR A 230 -4.68 2.61 -4.99
CA THR A 230 -5.71 1.56 -5.04
C THR A 230 -6.76 1.70 -6.16
N CYS A 231 -6.89 2.87 -6.78
CA CYS A 231 -8.06 3.20 -7.64
C CYS A 231 -7.79 3.19 -9.16
N GLY A 232 -6.95 2.30 -9.68
CA GLY A 232 -6.71 2.19 -11.11
C GLY A 232 -6.77 0.77 -11.61
N ASP A 233 -5.81 -0.06 -11.16
CA ASP A 233 -5.50 -1.26 -11.92
C ASP A 233 -5.61 -2.56 -11.09
N GLY A 234 -5.75 -2.54 -9.75
CA GLY A 234 -5.62 -3.77 -8.96
C GLY A 234 -6.52 -3.89 -7.73
N LEU A 235 -7.84 -3.75 -7.86
CA LEU A 235 -8.77 -3.90 -6.73
C LEU A 235 -8.56 -5.20 -5.92
N ALA A 236 -8.33 -6.31 -6.62
CA ALA A 236 -8.02 -7.60 -6.02
C ALA A 236 -6.68 -7.59 -5.24
N LEU A 237 -5.69 -6.81 -5.71
CA LEU A 237 -4.40 -6.65 -5.03
C LEU A 237 -4.58 -5.86 -3.73
N VAL A 238 -5.36 -4.79 -3.77
CA VAL A 238 -5.65 -3.95 -2.60
C VAL A 238 -6.41 -4.71 -1.53
N PHE A 239 -7.45 -5.45 -1.94
CA PHE A 239 -8.18 -6.31 -1.03
C PHE A 239 -7.25 -7.37 -0.41
N GLY A 240 -6.36 -7.95 -1.22
CA GLY A 240 -5.39 -8.91 -0.72
C GLY A 240 -4.40 -8.32 0.29
N ASP A 241 -3.89 -7.12 0.04
CA ASP A 241 -2.99 -6.42 0.96
C ASP A 241 -3.68 -6.12 2.31
N MET A 242 -5.00 -5.85 2.29
CA MET A 242 -5.80 -5.72 3.51
C MET A 242 -5.98 -7.05 4.24
N GLU A 243 -6.25 -8.14 3.53
CA GLU A 243 -6.36 -9.47 4.13
C GLU A 243 -5.05 -9.89 4.80
N VAL A 244 -3.91 -9.56 4.20
CA VAL A 244 -2.60 -9.77 4.80
C VAL A 244 -2.49 -9.05 6.14
N ARG A 245 -2.90 -7.79 6.24
CA ARG A 245 -2.90 -7.01 7.49
C ARG A 245 -3.81 -7.62 8.55
N VAL A 246 -5.02 -8.02 8.16
CA VAL A 246 -5.97 -8.72 9.06
C VAL A 246 -5.35 -9.99 9.62
N ARG A 247 -4.67 -10.79 8.78
CA ARG A 247 -4.00 -12.03 9.21
C ARG A 247 -2.86 -11.76 10.19
N VAL A 248 -1.96 -10.81 9.87
CA VAL A 248 -0.87 -10.42 10.78
C VAL A 248 -1.43 -9.98 12.13
N PHE A 249 -2.43 -9.09 12.12
CA PHE A 249 -3.07 -8.61 13.34
C PHE A 249 -3.68 -9.75 14.15
N SER A 250 -4.40 -10.67 13.50
CA SER A 250 -5.04 -11.81 14.16
C SER A 250 -4.04 -12.74 14.83
N ILE A 251 -2.89 -13.00 14.19
CA ILE A 251 -1.81 -13.81 14.77
C ILE A 251 -1.24 -13.11 16.01
N MET A 252 -1.03 -11.80 15.93
CA MET A 252 -0.50 -11.00 17.04
C MET A 252 -1.48 -10.87 18.22
N SER A 253 -2.79 -10.82 17.97
CA SER A 253 -3.80 -10.59 19.01
C SER A 253 -4.30 -11.86 19.70
N SER A 254 -4.28 -13.02 19.01
CA SER A 254 -5.10 -14.18 19.39
C SER A 254 -4.32 -15.42 19.81
N THR A 255 -3.00 -15.45 19.66
CA THR A 255 -2.23 -16.70 19.79
C THR A 255 -1.70 -16.91 21.21
N PRO A 256 -1.95 -18.07 21.87
CA PRO A 256 -1.32 -18.43 23.13
C PRO A 256 0.21 -18.50 23.01
N GLN A 257 0.94 -18.13 24.06
CA GLN A 257 2.41 -17.98 24.10
C GLN A 257 3.20 -19.24 23.63
N ALA A 258 2.58 -20.42 23.61
CA ALA A 258 3.19 -21.68 23.17
C ALA A 258 3.05 -22.00 21.66
N ALA A 259 2.03 -21.48 20.96
CA ALA A 259 1.77 -21.76 19.54
C ALA A 259 2.26 -20.64 18.60
N GLN A 260 2.68 -19.50 19.15
CA GLN A 260 3.18 -18.33 18.42
C GLN A 260 4.38 -18.58 17.48
N PRO A 261 5.39 -19.42 17.79
CA PRO A 261 6.63 -19.46 16.99
C PRO A 261 6.42 -19.96 15.56
N LEU A 262 5.68 -21.05 15.41
CA LEU A 262 5.50 -21.74 14.13
C LEU A 262 4.62 -20.95 13.17
N GLU A 263 3.48 -20.45 13.66
CA GLU A 263 2.54 -19.68 12.84
C GLU A 263 3.11 -18.32 12.45
N LEU A 264 3.86 -17.67 13.35
CA LEU A 264 4.57 -16.44 13.02
C LEU A 264 5.64 -16.68 11.98
N PHE A 265 6.45 -17.75 12.11
CA PHE A 265 7.47 -18.09 11.12
C PHE A 265 6.85 -18.41 9.76
N LYS A 266 5.80 -19.24 9.71
CA LYS A 266 5.05 -19.54 8.48
C LYS A 266 4.54 -18.26 7.82
N MET A 267 3.95 -17.36 8.61
CA MET A 267 3.47 -16.08 8.10
C MET A 267 4.61 -15.22 7.54
N THR A 268 5.72 -15.06 8.27
CA THR A 268 6.88 -14.29 7.80
C THR A 268 7.44 -14.87 6.50
N ARG A 269 7.52 -16.20 6.39
CA ARG A 269 7.93 -16.90 5.16
C ARG A 269 6.96 -16.61 4.01
N SER A 270 5.65 -16.76 4.23
CA SER A 270 4.65 -16.50 3.20
C SER A 270 4.59 -15.03 2.77
N LEU A 271 4.92 -14.09 3.66
CA LEU A 271 5.09 -12.67 3.32
C LEU A 271 6.33 -12.41 2.48
N ASP A 272 7.49 -13.02 2.79
CA ASP A 272 8.67 -12.91 1.92
C ASP A 272 8.38 -13.47 0.53
N ARG A 273 7.72 -14.63 0.43
CA ARG A 273 7.27 -15.19 -0.86
C ARG A 273 6.43 -14.18 -1.64
N LEU A 274 5.45 -13.55 -1.01
CA LEU A 274 4.62 -12.54 -1.65
C LEU A 274 5.44 -11.34 -2.16
N ASP A 275 6.40 -10.85 -1.37
CA ASP A 275 7.29 -9.77 -1.77
C ASP A 275 8.19 -10.17 -2.95
N GLN A 276 8.65 -11.42 -3.00
CA GLN A 276 9.45 -11.91 -4.14
C GLN A 276 8.60 -12.06 -5.40
N VAL A 277 7.37 -12.57 -5.28
CA VAL A 277 6.41 -12.62 -6.39
C VAL A 277 6.19 -11.22 -6.96
N GLU A 278 6.01 -10.24 -6.10
CA GLU A 278 5.86 -8.84 -6.49
C GLU A 278 7.11 -8.31 -7.22
N LYS A 279 8.32 -8.57 -6.69
CA LYS A 279 9.58 -8.16 -7.32
C LYS A 279 9.78 -8.79 -8.69
N ILE A 280 9.43 -10.06 -8.85
CA ILE A 280 9.53 -10.78 -10.13
C ILE A 280 8.54 -10.19 -11.14
N ALA A 281 7.28 -9.96 -10.74
CA ALA A 281 6.29 -9.32 -11.59
C ALA A 281 6.74 -7.93 -12.05
N LEU A 282 7.26 -7.09 -11.14
CA LEU A 282 7.76 -5.75 -11.48
C LEU A 282 9.00 -5.79 -12.38
N ARG A 283 9.89 -6.77 -12.20
CA ARG A 283 11.07 -6.99 -13.05
C ARG A 283 10.63 -7.32 -14.49
N GLU A 284 9.66 -8.21 -14.63
CA GLU A 284 9.09 -8.62 -15.92
C GLU A 284 8.36 -7.47 -16.63
N ILE A 285 7.57 -6.70 -15.87
CA ILE A 285 6.92 -5.49 -16.38
C ILE A 285 7.95 -4.51 -16.91
N ALA A 286 9.02 -4.25 -16.15
CA ALA A 286 10.08 -3.34 -16.56
C ALA A 286 10.76 -3.82 -17.85
N LEU A 287 11.08 -5.12 -17.94
CA LEU A 287 11.69 -5.72 -19.14
C LEU A 287 10.83 -5.49 -20.39
N ARG A 288 9.52 -5.80 -20.30
CA ARG A 288 8.57 -5.62 -21.41
C ARG A 288 8.38 -4.15 -21.78
N GLN A 289 8.32 -3.26 -20.79
CA GLN A 289 8.24 -1.81 -21.02
C GLN A 289 9.48 -1.29 -21.77
N HIS A 290 10.68 -1.78 -21.43
CA HIS A 290 11.91 -1.44 -22.16
C HIS A 290 11.90 -1.93 -23.62
N GLN A 291 11.19 -3.01 -23.90
CA GLN A 291 11.01 -3.55 -25.26
C GLN A 291 9.93 -2.81 -26.07
N GLY A 292 9.22 -1.86 -25.46
CA GLY A 292 8.19 -1.06 -26.11
C GLY A 292 6.80 -1.68 -26.08
N ASP A 293 6.60 -2.77 -25.33
CA ASP A 293 5.30 -3.40 -25.18
C ASP A 293 4.36 -2.57 -24.29
N ARG A 294 3.09 -2.52 -24.68
CA ARG A 294 2.02 -2.02 -23.82
C ARG A 294 1.65 -3.13 -22.83
N VAL A 295 1.98 -2.93 -21.56
CA VAL A 295 1.74 -3.89 -20.47
C VAL A 295 0.75 -3.29 -19.48
N ASP A 296 -0.24 -4.09 -19.12
CA ASP A 296 -1.09 -3.82 -17.95
C ASP A 296 -0.36 -4.35 -16.70
N GLU A 297 0.16 -3.43 -15.88
CA GLU A 297 1.00 -3.79 -14.73
C GLU A 297 0.23 -4.63 -13.71
N ALA A 298 -1.05 -4.33 -13.50
CA ALA A 298 -1.81 -5.00 -12.46
C ALA A 298 -2.32 -6.38 -12.91
N GLU A 299 -2.68 -6.55 -14.18
CA GLU A 299 -2.99 -7.86 -14.71
C GLU A 299 -1.75 -8.78 -14.65
N VAL A 300 -0.55 -8.29 -14.94
CA VAL A 300 0.68 -9.08 -14.78
C VAL A 300 0.93 -9.46 -13.31
N ARG A 301 0.84 -8.50 -12.39
CA ARG A 301 1.00 -8.75 -10.94
C ARG A 301 -0.03 -9.76 -10.42
N LEU A 302 -1.29 -9.62 -10.84
CA LEU A 302 -2.37 -10.51 -10.45
C LEU A 302 -2.17 -11.92 -11.03
N ALA A 303 -1.70 -12.05 -12.28
CA ALA A 303 -1.41 -13.34 -12.89
C ALA A 303 -0.35 -14.14 -12.10
N TYR A 304 0.74 -13.49 -11.68
CA TYR A 304 1.75 -14.12 -10.84
C TYR A 304 1.21 -14.49 -9.46
N ARG A 305 0.47 -13.59 -8.79
CA ARG A 305 -0.10 -13.83 -7.45
C ARG A 305 -1.12 -14.97 -7.47
N VAL A 306 -2.07 -14.98 -8.42
CA VAL A 306 -3.08 -16.03 -8.57
C VAL A 306 -2.42 -17.36 -8.97
N GLY A 307 -1.52 -17.33 -9.96
CA GLY A 307 -0.84 -18.54 -10.46
C GLY A 307 0.07 -19.21 -9.43
N LEU A 308 0.63 -18.45 -8.49
CA LEU A 308 1.53 -18.96 -7.45
C LEU A 308 0.88 -19.13 -6.07
N GLN A 309 -0.35 -18.65 -5.85
CA GLN A 309 -1.01 -18.65 -4.55
C GLN A 309 -0.97 -20.03 -3.89
N ALA A 310 -1.49 -21.06 -4.57
CA ALA A 310 -1.61 -22.40 -4.00
C ALA A 310 -0.24 -23.08 -3.82
N ARG A 311 0.71 -22.77 -4.71
CA ARG A 311 2.05 -23.40 -4.73
C ARG A 311 2.97 -22.83 -3.65
N LEU A 312 2.84 -21.54 -3.36
CA LEU A 312 3.68 -20.81 -2.40
C LEU A 312 2.97 -20.51 -1.08
N ASP A 313 1.71 -20.91 -0.91
CA ASP A 313 0.87 -20.59 0.26
C ASP A 313 0.82 -19.08 0.52
N LEU A 314 0.51 -18.31 -0.54
CA LEU A 314 0.49 -16.84 -0.47
C LEU A 314 -0.74 -16.34 0.32
N PRO A 315 -0.55 -15.45 1.30
CA PRO A 315 -1.63 -15.00 2.16
C PRO A 315 -2.52 -13.98 1.44
N GLY A 316 -3.85 -14.09 1.59
CA GLY A 316 -4.78 -13.05 1.13
C GLY A 316 -4.84 -12.85 -0.39
N GLN A 317 -4.56 -13.86 -1.20
CA GLN A 317 -4.61 -13.69 -2.67
C GLN A 317 -5.99 -14.02 -3.24
N ALA A 318 -6.33 -13.33 -4.33
CA ALA A 318 -7.48 -13.68 -5.16
C ALA A 318 -7.32 -15.08 -5.77
N GLN A 319 -8.44 -15.77 -5.99
CA GLN A 319 -8.42 -17.15 -6.50
C GLN A 319 -8.50 -17.20 -8.03
N THR A 320 -9.12 -16.20 -8.64
CA THR A 320 -9.32 -16.12 -10.09
C THR A 320 -9.08 -14.71 -10.62
N MET A 321 -8.95 -14.64 -11.95
CA MET A 321 -8.63 -13.42 -12.69
C MET A 321 -9.46 -13.39 -13.98
N LEU A 322 -10.04 -12.23 -14.32
CA LEU A 322 -10.90 -12.08 -15.51
C LEU A 322 -10.08 -12.09 -16.82
N PHE A 323 -8.89 -11.49 -16.82
CA PHE A 323 -8.12 -11.23 -18.03
C PHE A 323 -6.72 -11.88 -18.01
N SER A 324 -6.64 -13.16 -17.61
CA SER A 324 -5.38 -13.93 -17.60
C SER A 324 -4.63 -13.89 -18.95
N ASN A 325 -5.37 -13.88 -20.07
CA ASN A 325 -4.81 -13.82 -21.42
C ASN A 325 -4.13 -12.49 -21.76
N ILE A 326 -4.49 -11.38 -21.10
CA ILE A 326 -3.91 -10.04 -21.35
C ILE A 326 -2.54 -9.91 -20.67
N ALA A 327 -2.34 -10.61 -19.55
CA ALA A 327 -1.09 -10.58 -18.79
C ALA A 327 0.08 -11.25 -19.52
N LYS A 328 -0.16 -12.16 -20.47
CA LYS A 328 0.88 -12.92 -21.18
C LYS A 328 1.94 -13.53 -20.24
N VAL A 329 1.50 -14.02 -19.07
CA VAL A 329 2.35 -14.78 -18.15
C VAL A 329 2.09 -16.25 -18.43
N THR A 330 3.16 -17.00 -18.73
CA THR A 330 3.07 -18.42 -19.08
C THR A 330 3.31 -19.32 -17.87
N ASP A 331 2.91 -20.59 -17.96
CA ASP A 331 3.19 -21.56 -16.90
C ASP A 331 4.70 -21.77 -16.67
N ALA A 332 5.52 -21.56 -17.71
CA ALA A 332 6.98 -21.59 -17.59
C ALA A 332 7.48 -20.42 -16.73
N ASP A 333 6.97 -19.21 -16.95
CA ASP A 333 7.32 -18.03 -16.14
C ASP A 333 6.93 -18.25 -14.66
N LEU A 334 5.76 -18.85 -14.40
CA LEU A 334 5.34 -19.21 -13.04
C LEU A 334 6.24 -20.29 -12.43
N GLN A 335 6.66 -21.29 -13.20
CA GLN A 335 7.57 -22.33 -12.73
C GLN A 335 8.95 -21.77 -12.38
N ASP A 336 9.48 -20.87 -13.20
CA ASP A 336 10.77 -20.20 -12.97
C ASP A 336 10.70 -19.31 -11.73
N ALA A 337 9.65 -18.49 -11.61
CA ALA A 337 9.41 -17.66 -10.43
C ALA A 337 9.30 -18.51 -9.15
N HIS A 338 8.55 -19.60 -9.18
CA HIS A 338 8.45 -20.53 -8.06
C HIS A 338 9.83 -21.08 -7.66
N SER A 339 10.63 -21.51 -8.64
CA SER A 339 11.96 -22.09 -8.40
C SER A 339 12.96 -21.07 -7.84
N GLU A 340 12.93 -19.82 -8.33
CA GLU A 340 13.71 -18.70 -7.80
C GLU A 340 13.39 -18.47 -6.32
N ILE A 341 12.10 -18.43 -5.97
CA ILE A 341 11.63 -18.16 -4.61
C ILE A 341 12.02 -19.30 -3.65
N ILE A 342 11.77 -20.56 -4.01
CA ILE A 342 12.10 -21.69 -3.14
C ILE A 342 13.61 -21.81 -2.92
N THR A 343 14.42 -21.58 -3.96
CA THR A 343 15.89 -21.61 -3.83
C THR A 343 16.37 -20.52 -2.86
N ARG A 344 15.77 -19.33 -2.93
CA ARG A 344 16.11 -18.19 -2.06
C ARG A 344 15.91 -18.50 -0.57
N GLU A 345 14.96 -19.34 -0.18
CA GLU A 345 14.67 -19.66 1.24
C GLU A 345 15.86 -20.30 1.99
N SER A 346 16.82 -20.87 1.24
CA SER A 346 18.06 -21.44 1.79
C SER A 346 19.21 -20.43 1.89
N THR A 347 19.02 -19.19 1.46
CA THR A 347 20.07 -18.17 1.38
C THR A 347 20.04 -17.21 2.56
N GLN A 348 21.18 -16.60 2.89
CA GLN A 348 21.27 -15.58 3.93
C GLN A 348 20.31 -14.40 3.68
N ALA A 349 20.11 -14.01 2.42
CA ALA A 349 19.24 -12.90 2.05
C ALA A 349 17.77 -13.12 2.43
N PHE A 350 17.32 -14.37 2.55
CA PHE A 350 16.00 -14.70 3.09
C PHE A 350 15.95 -14.37 4.58
N PHE A 351 16.90 -14.86 5.38
CA PHE A 351 16.91 -14.58 6.81
C PHE A 351 17.08 -13.09 7.14
N GLU A 352 17.85 -12.35 6.32
CA GLU A 352 17.92 -10.89 6.38
C GLU A 352 16.56 -10.22 6.16
N SER A 353 15.74 -10.71 5.21
CA SER A 353 14.40 -10.15 4.99
C SER A 353 13.41 -10.50 6.10
N LEU A 354 13.61 -11.64 6.78
CA LEU A 354 12.83 -12.01 7.96
C LEU A 354 13.08 -11.03 9.11
N ILE A 355 14.34 -10.78 9.46
CA ILE A 355 14.69 -9.91 10.60
C ILE A 355 14.44 -8.43 10.32
N ALA A 356 14.39 -8.01 9.06
CA ALA A 356 13.99 -6.65 8.68
C ALA A 356 12.51 -6.34 9.02
N ARG A 357 11.70 -7.36 9.36
CA ARG A 357 10.31 -7.19 9.76
C ARG A 357 10.21 -7.01 11.27
N GLU A 358 9.70 -5.86 11.69
CA GLU A 358 9.61 -5.45 13.10
C GLU A 358 8.97 -6.50 14.01
N PHE A 359 7.85 -7.09 13.58
CA PHE A 359 7.14 -8.08 14.40
C PHE A 359 7.95 -9.38 14.60
N TRP A 360 8.76 -9.80 13.62
CA TRP A 360 9.61 -10.99 13.74
C TRP A 360 10.79 -10.70 14.67
N MET A 361 11.45 -9.56 14.49
CA MET A 361 12.54 -9.13 15.37
C MET A 361 12.06 -8.97 16.81
N SER A 362 10.91 -8.32 17.02
CA SER A 362 10.29 -8.14 18.34
C SER A 362 9.97 -9.48 19.01
N TYR A 363 9.51 -10.47 18.23
CA TYR A 363 9.29 -11.82 18.74
C TYR A 363 10.61 -12.48 19.19
N LEU A 364 11.67 -12.40 18.40
CA LEU A 364 12.97 -12.96 18.76
C LEU A 364 13.54 -12.31 20.02
N GLU A 365 13.47 -10.98 20.11
CA GLU A 365 13.95 -10.23 21.27
C GLU A 365 13.14 -10.55 22.54
N ALA A 366 11.82 -10.69 22.44
CA ALA A 366 10.99 -11.03 23.58
C ALA A 366 11.18 -12.49 24.03
N ARG A 367 11.28 -13.43 23.09
CA ARG A 367 11.36 -14.86 23.38
C ARG A 367 12.74 -15.28 23.88
N TYR A 368 13.80 -14.69 23.32
CA TYR A 368 15.20 -15.01 23.60
C TYR A 368 15.93 -13.85 24.29
N ALA A 369 15.20 -13.08 25.10
CA ALA A 369 15.70 -11.89 25.79
C ALA A 369 17.04 -12.14 26.51
N SER A 370 17.16 -13.27 27.23
CA SER A 370 18.39 -13.63 27.92
C SER A 370 19.60 -13.77 27.01
N ASP A 371 19.41 -14.31 25.79
CA ASP A 371 20.49 -14.51 24.83
C ASP A 371 20.84 -13.18 24.14
N PHE A 372 19.82 -12.37 23.81
CA PHE A 372 20.00 -11.02 23.29
C PHE A 372 20.76 -10.12 24.27
N ASP A 373 20.50 -10.22 25.58
CA ASP A 373 21.20 -9.44 26.61
C ASP A 373 22.70 -9.76 26.66
N VAL A 374 23.08 -11.03 26.44
CA VAL A 374 24.49 -11.44 26.35
C VAL A 374 25.17 -10.76 25.16
N VAL A 375 24.48 -10.64 24.02
CA VAL A 375 25.01 -9.96 22.82
C VAL A 375 25.05 -8.44 23.00
N LYS A 376 24.08 -7.84 23.72
CA LYS A 376 23.99 -6.39 23.96
C LYS A 376 25.04 -5.89 24.96
N ARG A 377 25.40 -6.71 25.97
CA ARG A 377 26.24 -6.32 27.11
C ARG A 377 27.59 -5.66 26.74
N PRO A 378 28.41 -6.20 25.81
CA PRO A 378 29.69 -5.59 25.46
C PRO A 378 29.56 -4.17 24.89
N PHE A 379 28.45 -3.88 24.20
CA PHE A 379 28.18 -2.57 23.62
C PHE A 379 27.69 -1.58 24.68
N SER A 380 26.83 -2.01 25.60
CA SER A 380 26.41 -1.20 26.75
C SER A 380 27.60 -0.80 27.63
N GLU A 381 28.53 -1.73 27.88
CA GLU A 381 29.76 -1.45 28.62
C GLU A 381 30.65 -0.42 27.88
N ARG A 382 30.82 -0.57 26.55
CA ARG A 382 31.56 0.39 25.73
C ARG A 382 30.95 1.79 25.72
N LEU A 383 29.61 1.90 25.74
CA LEU A 383 28.91 3.18 25.84
C LEU A 383 29.10 3.81 27.23
N SER A 384 28.99 3.04 28.31
CA SER A 384 29.24 3.53 29.67
C SER A 384 30.65 4.10 29.82
N VAL A 385 31.66 3.40 29.28
CA VAL A 385 33.05 3.87 29.30
C VAL A 385 33.23 5.17 28.52
N LEU A 386 32.50 5.37 27.42
CA LEU A 386 32.56 6.62 26.65
C LEU A 386 31.89 7.78 27.38
N ASP A 387 30.76 7.54 28.05
CA ASP A 387 30.05 8.56 28.82
C ASP A 387 30.82 9.00 30.07
N GLU A 388 31.68 8.14 30.61
CA GLU A 388 32.57 8.45 31.74
C GLU A 388 33.84 9.22 31.35
N LEU A 389 34.14 9.39 30.05
CA LEU A 389 35.32 10.14 29.62
C LEU A 389 35.13 11.65 29.86
N PRO A 390 36.12 12.34 30.45
CA PRO A 390 36.01 13.77 30.71
C PRO A 390 36.01 14.57 29.39
N ALA A 391 35.19 15.64 29.33
CA ALA A 391 34.96 16.48 28.15
C ALA A 391 36.22 17.18 27.58
N ASN A 392 37.36 17.10 28.28
CA ASN A 392 38.64 17.63 27.81
C ASN A 392 39.46 16.61 26.98
N GLN A 393 39.04 15.35 26.89
CA GLN A 393 39.75 14.27 26.18
C GLN A 393 39.18 13.95 24.80
N GLN A 394 37.98 14.44 24.46
CA GLN A 394 37.34 14.21 23.16
C GLN A 394 36.55 15.44 22.72
N SER A 395 36.54 15.71 21.41
CA SER A 395 35.61 16.69 20.85
C SER A 395 34.21 16.10 20.70
N ASP A 396 33.19 16.95 20.70
CA ASP A 396 31.79 16.53 20.49
C ASP A 396 31.61 15.69 19.23
N GLN A 397 32.33 16.02 18.14
CA GLN A 397 32.28 15.25 16.90
C GLN A 397 32.87 13.85 17.06
N GLN A 398 34.01 13.72 17.76
CA GLN A 398 34.64 12.41 17.99
C GLN A 398 33.77 11.51 18.87
N TYR A 399 33.07 12.10 19.84
CA TYR A 399 32.10 11.39 20.67
C TYR A 399 30.91 10.88 19.84
N LEU A 400 30.31 11.74 19.00
CA LEU A 400 29.21 11.35 18.11
C LEU A 400 29.61 10.26 17.11
N ASP A 401 30.79 10.38 16.49
CA ASP A 401 31.30 9.38 15.54
C ASP A 401 31.49 8.01 16.22
N ARG A 402 31.93 8.00 17.48
CA ARG A 402 32.19 6.76 18.23
C ARG A 402 30.91 6.10 18.74
N ILE A 403 29.89 6.89 19.11
CA ILE A 403 28.54 6.40 19.38
C ILE A 403 27.93 5.78 18.11
N ALA A 404 28.06 6.46 16.98
CA ALA A 404 27.54 5.96 15.70
C ALA A 404 28.19 4.62 15.33
N LEU A 405 29.51 4.51 15.49
CA LEU A 405 30.25 3.26 15.27
C LEU A 405 29.75 2.13 16.18
N ILE A 406 29.66 2.37 17.49
CA ILE A 406 29.17 1.35 18.44
C ILE A 406 27.74 0.96 18.14
N SER A 407 26.88 1.91 17.78
CA SER A 407 25.49 1.64 17.43
C SER A 407 25.38 0.76 16.19
N SER A 408 26.20 1.04 15.16
CA SER A 408 26.27 0.23 13.94
C SER A 408 26.81 -1.18 14.20
N GLU A 409 27.89 -1.32 14.98
CA GLU A 409 28.44 -2.64 15.33
C GLU A 409 27.45 -3.45 16.18
N ARG A 410 26.74 -2.80 17.10
CA ARG A 410 25.69 -3.42 17.91
C ARG A 410 24.56 -3.92 17.02
N GLU A 411 24.08 -3.10 16.10
CA GLU A 411 23.02 -3.48 15.16
C GLU A 411 23.44 -4.69 14.30
N GLN A 412 24.66 -4.69 13.77
CA GLN A 412 25.18 -5.82 13.02
C GLN A 412 25.24 -7.11 13.85
N ALA A 413 25.78 -7.04 15.07
CA ALA A 413 25.89 -8.20 15.96
C ALA A 413 24.50 -8.77 16.34
N LEU A 414 23.53 -7.89 16.57
CA LEU A 414 22.14 -8.29 16.83
C LEU A 414 21.50 -8.96 15.61
N ASN A 415 21.71 -8.40 14.43
CA ASN A 415 21.19 -8.95 13.18
C ASN A 415 21.80 -10.33 12.87
N GLU A 416 23.11 -10.50 13.02
CA GLU A 416 23.79 -11.79 12.85
C GLU A 416 23.30 -12.84 13.86
N PHE A 417 23.04 -12.44 15.10
CA PHE A 417 22.45 -13.33 16.09
C PHE A 417 21.01 -13.72 15.73
N ALA A 418 20.19 -12.74 15.33
CA ALA A 418 18.80 -12.95 14.93
C ALA A 418 18.69 -13.84 13.67
N ILE A 419 19.60 -13.70 12.70
CA ILE A 419 19.69 -14.57 11.52
C ILE A 419 19.97 -16.02 11.94
N ARG A 420 20.99 -16.26 12.79
CA ARG A 420 21.30 -17.61 13.27
C ARG A 420 20.13 -18.25 13.99
N LEU A 421 19.43 -17.49 14.82
CA LEU A 421 18.24 -17.96 15.54
C LEU A 421 17.10 -18.29 14.58
N SER A 422 16.89 -17.45 13.57
CA SER A 422 15.89 -17.66 12.52
C SER A 422 16.17 -18.92 11.70
N MET A 423 17.45 -19.23 11.42
CA MET A 423 17.86 -20.47 10.75
C MET A 423 17.52 -21.70 11.61
N GLN A 424 17.84 -21.66 12.91
CA GLN A 424 17.51 -22.75 13.84
C GLN A 424 16.01 -23.00 13.94
N ILE A 425 15.21 -21.93 13.97
CA ILE A 425 13.75 -22.04 13.96
C ILE A 425 13.29 -22.66 12.63
N ALA A 426 13.81 -22.21 11.49
CA ALA A 426 13.46 -22.77 10.18
C ALA A 426 13.73 -24.28 10.10
N ASP A 427 14.88 -24.74 10.60
CA ASP A 427 15.23 -26.16 10.64
C ASP A 427 14.27 -26.96 11.52
N ALA A 428 13.93 -26.43 12.70
CA ALA A 428 12.97 -27.07 13.61
C ALA A 428 11.56 -27.16 13.00
N VAL A 429 11.14 -26.13 12.26
CA VAL A 429 9.86 -26.10 11.56
C VAL A 429 9.81 -27.10 10.39
N ASN A 430 10.90 -27.22 9.63
CA ASN A 430 10.97 -28.14 8.49
C ASN A 430 11.11 -29.62 8.91
N MET A 431 11.58 -29.89 10.14
CA MET A 431 11.70 -31.24 10.71
C MET A 431 10.43 -31.73 11.44
N ALA A 432 9.45 -30.84 11.69
CA ALA A 432 8.18 -31.25 12.29
C ALA A 432 7.30 -31.97 11.24
N PRO A 433 6.75 -33.17 11.55
CA PRO A 433 5.83 -33.85 10.63
C PRO A 433 4.60 -32.97 10.36
N GLN A 434 4.24 -32.81 9.09
CA GLN A 434 3.07 -32.06 8.63
C GLN A 434 1.76 -32.64 9.16
#